data_AF-U7V6Q5-F1
#
_entry.id   AF-U7V6Q5-F1
#
_cell.length_a   1.000
_cell.length_b   1.000
_cell.length_c   1.000
_cell.angle_alpha   90.00
_cell.angle_beta   90.00
_cell.angle_gamma   90.00
#
_symmetry.space_group_name_H-M   'P 1'
#
loop_
_entity.id
_entity.type
_entity.pdbx_description
1 polymer ?
#
loop_
_entity_poly.entity_id
_entity_poly.type
_entity_poly.pdbx_seq_one_letter_code
_entity_poly.pdbx_strand_id
1 'polypeptide(L)'
;MIATTRLTFFLAATSDAAAERVLNRVRRELTELNLTVTARDKNIFEIEQPIHSWEHHVYGLLQLCGHLGRQWVLTGDIGHLFDAFSSHSTVAGVEAVHLTCDNPQAYKH
;
A
#
# COMPACT_ATOMS: atom_id res chain seq x y z
N MET A 1 -10.70 -6.83 -15.03
CA MET A 1 -9.27 -7.12 -14.79
C MET A 1 -9.01 -6.83 -13.33
N ILE A 2 -8.20 -7.62 -12.64
CA ILE A 2 -7.89 -7.39 -11.23
C ILE A 2 -6.49 -6.80 -11.14
N ALA A 3 -6.35 -5.73 -10.38
CA ALA A 3 -5.07 -5.19 -9.94
C ALA A 3 -4.83 -5.62 -8.49
N THR A 4 -3.59 -6.01 -8.19
CA THR A 4 -3.18 -6.39 -6.84
C THR A 4 -2.19 -5.35 -6.33
N THR A 5 -2.67 -4.48 -5.44
CA THR A 5 -1.83 -3.51 -4.75
C THR A 5 -1.24 -4.15 -3.50
N ARG A 6 0.08 -4.11 -3.36
CA ARG A 6 0.80 -4.55 -2.18
C ARG A 6 1.23 -3.35 -1.35
N LEU A 7 0.93 -3.41 -0.06
CA LEU A 7 1.34 -2.45 0.95
C LEU A 7 2.30 -3.12 1.92
N THR A 8 3.49 -2.54 2.11
CA THR A 8 4.46 -2.98 3.10
C THR A 8 4.67 -1.87 4.12
N PHE A 9 4.52 -2.20 5.40
CA PHE A 9 4.71 -1.28 6.52
C PHE A 9 5.99 -1.62 7.27
N PHE A 10 6.95 -0.69 7.31
CA PHE A 10 8.19 -0.85 8.05
C PHE A 10 8.01 -0.30 9.48
N LEU A 11 8.21 -1.14 10.49
CA LEU A 11 7.86 -0.82 11.88
C LEU A 11 9.09 -0.39 12.67
N ALA A 12 8.94 0.59 13.57
CA ALA A 12 9.99 1.02 14.51
C ALA A 12 10.14 0.07 15.72
N ALA A 13 9.36 -1.01 15.77
CA ALA A 13 9.19 -1.82 16.96
C ALA A 13 10.43 -2.67 17.27
N THR A 14 10.86 -2.64 18.53
CA THR A 14 12.02 -3.41 19.03
C THR A 14 11.63 -4.72 19.71
N SER A 15 10.34 -5.06 19.75
CA SER A 15 9.82 -6.32 20.30
C SER A 15 8.58 -6.78 19.55
N ASP A 16 8.32 -8.09 19.56
CA ASP A 16 7.15 -8.69 18.91
C ASP A 16 5.82 -8.12 19.45
N ALA A 17 5.72 -7.90 20.77
CA ALA A 17 4.53 -7.33 21.38
C ALA A 17 4.29 -5.86 21.00
N ALA A 18 5.36 -5.10 20.73
CA ALA A 18 5.23 -3.75 20.18
C ALA A 18 4.83 -3.80 18.70
N ALA A 19 5.45 -4.69 17.92
CA ALA A 19 5.14 -4.88 16.50
C ALA A 19 3.66 -5.25 16.31
N GLU A 20 3.13 -6.20 17.07
CA GLU A 20 1.74 -6.63 16.96
C GLU A 20 0.75 -5.51 17.28
N ARG A 21 1.07 -4.64 18.26
CA ARG A 21 0.24 -3.46 18.56
C ARG A 21 0.20 -2.47 17.40
N VAL A 22 1.34 -2.25 16.72
CA VAL A 22 1.39 -1.37 15.54
C VAL A 22 0.64 -2.01 14.37
N LEU A 23 0.81 -3.31 14.13
CA LEU A 23 0.10 -4.03 13.06
C LEU A 23 -1.42 -4.02 13.25
N ASN A 24 -1.90 -4.18 14.48
CA ASN A 24 -3.33 -4.06 14.78
C ASN A 24 -3.85 -2.65 14.49
N ARG A 25 -3.04 -1.60 14.70
CA ARG A 25 -3.40 -0.24 14.28
C ARG A 25 -3.47 -0.15 12.76
N VAL A 26 -2.45 -0.62 12.04
CA VAL A 26 -2.44 -0.66 10.56
C VAL A 26 -3.69 -1.36 10.01
N ARG A 27 -4.04 -2.54 10.54
CA ARG A 27 -5.25 -3.28 10.12
C ARG A 27 -6.52 -2.47 10.32
N ARG A 28 -6.65 -1.74 11.43
CA ARG A 28 -7.80 -0.89 11.70
C ARG A 28 -7.88 0.27 10.71
N GLU A 29 -6.79 0.99 10.49
CA GLU A 29 -6.74 2.10 9.52
C GLU A 29 -7.13 1.61 8.12
N LEU A 30 -6.61 0.45 7.69
CA LEU A 30 -6.97 -0.13 6.38
C LEU A 30 -8.45 -0.56 6.30
N THR A 31 -9.02 -1.05 7.40
CA THR A 31 -10.45 -1.42 7.47
C THR A 31 -11.35 -0.19 7.33
N GLU A 32 -10.96 0.94 7.90
CA GLU A 32 -11.72 2.20 7.83
C GLU A 32 -11.77 2.79 6.41
N LEU A 33 -10.82 2.40 5.54
CA LEU A 33 -10.80 2.81 4.14
C LEU A 33 -11.79 2.04 3.25
N ASN A 34 -12.59 1.11 3.80
CA ASN A 34 -13.52 0.24 3.07
C ASN A 34 -12.85 -0.56 1.94
N LEU A 35 -11.59 -0.95 2.14
CA LEU A 35 -10.82 -1.75 1.20
C LEU A 35 -10.84 -3.23 1.63
N THR A 36 -10.99 -4.14 0.66
CA THR A 36 -10.80 -5.57 0.92
C THR A 36 -9.30 -5.84 1.02
N VAL A 37 -8.81 -6.06 2.23
CA VAL A 37 -7.39 -6.25 2.52
C VAL A 37 -7.12 -7.66 3.02
N THR A 38 -6.17 -8.34 2.39
CA THR A 38 -5.66 -9.64 2.83
C THR A 38 -4.26 -9.47 3.41
N ALA A 39 -4.01 -10.02 4.60
CA ALA A 39 -2.66 -10.07 5.15
C ALA A 39 -1.88 -11.21 4.48
N ARG A 40 -0.74 -10.90 3.86
CA ARG A 40 0.14 -11.87 3.20
C ARG A 40 1.31 -12.30 4.10
N ASP A 41 1.81 -11.37 4.89
CA ASP A 41 2.82 -11.57 5.94
C ASP A 41 2.49 -10.63 7.11
N LYS A 42 3.28 -10.64 8.19
CA LYS A 42 3.11 -9.78 9.37
C LYS A 42 2.89 -8.33 8.99
N ASN A 43 3.69 -7.79 8.09
CA ASN A 43 3.69 -6.37 7.71
C ASN A 43 3.37 -6.11 6.23
N ILE A 44 2.93 -7.13 5.50
CA ILE A 44 2.58 -7.06 4.08
C ILE A 44 1.09 -7.33 3.92
N PHE A 45 0.41 -6.39 3.27
CA PHE A 45 -1.02 -6.43 3.00
C PHE A 45 -1.25 -6.32 1.50
N GLU A 46 -2.26 -7.03 0.99
CA GLU A 46 -2.64 -7.00 -0.41
C GLU A 46 -4.10 -6.56 -0.55
N ILE A 47 -4.34 -5.71 -1.54
CA ILE A 47 -5.65 -5.18 -1.89
C ILE A 47 -5.91 -5.58 -3.33
N GLU A 48 -6.93 -6.39 -3.53
CA GLU A 48 -7.38 -6.78 -4.86
C GLU A 48 -8.55 -5.90 -5.29
N GLN A 49 -8.43 -5.25 -6.43
CA GLN A 49 -9.47 -4.36 -6.94
C GLN A 49 -9.74 -4.62 -8.41
N PRO A 50 -11.02 -4.66 -8.83
CA PRO A 50 -11.35 -4.62 -10.25
C PRO A 50 -10.98 -3.25 -10.81
N ILE A 51 -10.26 -3.25 -11.93
CA ILE A 51 -9.91 -2.01 -12.64
C ILE A 51 -10.43 -2.03 -14.08
N HIS A 52 -10.79 -0.84 -14.55
CA HIS A 52 -11.22 -0.58 -15.92
C HIS A 52 -10.18 0.21 -16.73
N SER A 53 -9.52 1.17 -16.07
CA SER A 53 -8.42 1.98 -16.63
C SER A 53 -7.28 2.00 -15.63
N TRP A 54 -6.05 1.86 -16.14
CA TRP A 54 -4.85 1.95 -15.32
C TRP A 54 -4.66 3.35 -14.75
N GLU A 55 -4.89 4.39 -15.55
CA GLU A 55 -4.76 5.79 -15.16
C GLU A 55 -5.72 6.16 -14.01
N HIS A 56 -6.97 5.69 -14.09
CA HIS A 56 -7.94 5.88 -13.03
C HIS A 56 -7.53 5.13 -11.75
N HIS A 57 -6.97 3.94 -11.90
CA HIS A 57 -6.47 3.18 -10.76
C HIS A 57 -5.26 3.88 -10.10
N VAL A 58 -4.30 4.38 -10.89
CA VAL A 58 -3.16 5.17 -10.41
C VAL A 58 -3.62 6.38 -9.59
N TYR A 59 -4.66 7.09 -10.03
CA TYR A 59 -5.24 8.18 -9.24
C TYR A 59 -5.74 7.68 -7.87
N GLY A 60 -6.44 6.53 -7.83
CA GLY A 60 -6.84 5.90 -6.57
C GLY A 60 -5.66 5.50 -5.68
N LEU A 61 -4.56 5.01 -6.27
CA LEU A 61 -3.32 4.70 -5.53
C LEU A 61 -2.69 5.95 -4.93
N LEU A 62 -2.71 7.09 -5.64
CA LEU A 62 -2.26 8.38 -5.12
C LEU A 62 -3.13 8.87 -3.96
N GLN A 63 -4.45 8.67 -4.03
CA GLN A 63 -5.34 8.97 -2.90
C GLN A 63 -5.01 8.10 -1.69
N LEU A 64 -4.82 6.80 -1.90
CA LEU A 64 -4.40 5.86 -0.86
C LEU A 64 -3.06 6.28 -0.24
N CYS A 65 -2.09 6.70 -1.05
CA CYS A 65 -0.83 7.26 -0.57
C CYS A 65 -1.06 8.46 0.37
N GLY A 66 -1.98 9.36 0.02
CA GLY A 66 -2.34 10.52 0.86
C GLY A 66 -2.96 10.14 2.21
N HIS A 67 -3.63 8.99 2.31
CA HIS A 67 -4.14 8.46 3.58
C HIS A 67 -3.04 7.83 4.44
N LEU A 68 -2.11 7.11 3.81
CA LEU A 68 -1.11 6.28 4.51
C LEU A 68 0.19 7.02 4.88
N GLY A 69 0.50 8.12 4.20
CA GLY A 69 1.78 8.80 4.38
C GLY A 69 1.86 10.14 3.68
N ARG A 70 3.05 10.75 3.74
CA ARG A 70 3.37 12.03 3.11
C ARG A 70 4.72 11.95 2.40
N GLN A 71 5.04 12.97 1.60
CA GLN A 71 6.38 13.08 0.97
C GLN A 71 6.80 11.80 0.23
N TRP A 72 5.88 11.29 -0.59
CA TRP A 72 6.10 10.07 -1.36
C TRP A 72 7.13 10.29 -2.47
N VAL A 73 8.01 9.32 -2.64
CA VAL A 73 8.89 9.17 -3.79
C VAL A 73 8.25 8.14 -4.70
N LEU A 74 7.93 8.54 -5.94
CA LEU A 74 7.44 7.63 -6.97
C LEU A 74 8.62 7.16 -7.82
N THR A 75 8.75 5.85 -7.97
CA THR A 75 9.80 5.17 -8.74
C THR A 75 9.20 4.26 -9.80
N GLY A 76 10.03 3.82 -10.75
CA GLY A 76 9.61 2.89 -11.81
C GLY A 76 8.99 3.58 -13.04
N ASP A 77 8.58 2.75 -14.00
CA ASP A 77 7.80 3.17 -15.17
C ASP A 77 6.31 3.04 -14.83
N ILE A 78 5.65 4.18 -14.59
CA ILE A 78 4.24 4.21 -14.20
C ILE A 78 3.32 3.57 -15.24
N GLY A 79 3.74 3.43 -16.50
CA GLY A 79 2.98 2.67 -17.50
C GLY A 79 2.91 1.17 -17.22
N HIS A 80 3.86 0.64 -16.45
CA HIS A 80 4.01 -0.79 -16.15
C HIS A 80 3.89 -1.12 -14.66
N LEU A 81 4.29 -0.21 -13.77
CA LEU A 81 4.39 -0.41 -12.33
C LEU A 81 4.16 0.92 -11.60
N PHE A 82 3.19 0.95 -10.71
CA PHE A 82 3.12 1.98 -9.68
C PHE A 82 3.98 1.53 -8.50
N ASP A 83 5.05 2.26 -8.21
CA ASP A 83 5.97 1.98 -7.10
C ASP A 83 6.21 3.28 -6.32
N ALA A 84 5.78 3.29 -5.06
CA ALA A 84 5.76 4.47 -4.22
C ALA A 84 6.27 4.17 -2.82
N PHE A 85 7.21 4.98 -2.34
CA PHE A 85 7.79 4.85 -1.01
C PHE A 85 7.67 6.15 -0.20
N SER A 86 7.42 6.04 1.10
CA SER A 86 7.41 7.17 2.03
C SER A 86 8.01 6.79 3.38
N SER A 87 8.91 7.61 3.91
CA SER A 87 9.40 7.56 5.30
C SER A 87 8.58 8.40 6.27
N HIS A 88 7.39 8.85 5.87
CA HIS A 88 6.53 9.74 6.63
C HIS A 88 5.12 9.17 6.75
N SER A 89 5.03 7.99 7.37
CA SER A 89 3.75 7.32 7.66
C SER A 89 2.83 8.18 8.51
N THR A 90 1.53 8.11 8.24
CA THR A 90 0.48 8.68 9.12
C THR A 90 0.16 7.78 10.31
N VAL A 91 0.56 6.50 10.25
CA VAL A 91 0.29 5.51 11.30
C VAL A 91 1.42 5.51 12.32
N ALA A 92 1.14 5.94 13.55
CA ALA A 92 2.13 5.98 14.61
C ALA A 92 2.74 4.59 14.90
N GLY A 93 4.07 4.52 14.93
CA GLY A 93 4.85 3.29 15.10
C GLY A 93 5.33 2.65 13.80
N VAL A 94 4.91 3.18 12.66
CA VAL A 94 5.42 2.83 11.32
C VAL A 94 6.45 3.89 10.90
N GLU A 95 7.64 3.47 10.52
CA GLU A 95 8.73 4.35 10.03
C GLU A 95 8.59 4.65 8.55
N ALA A 96 8.16 3.66 7.76
CA ALA A 96 8.00 3.83 6.33
C ALA A 96 6.85 2.97 5.78
N VAL A 97 6.32 3.39 4.64
CA VAL A 97 5.29 2.69 3.88
C VAL A 97 5.78 2.56 2.44
N HIS A 98 5.57 1.39 1.86
CA HIS A 98 5.84 1.09 0.47
C HIS A 98 4.58 0.53 -0.18
N LEU A 99 4.22 1.06 -1.34
CA LEU A 99 3.06 0.67 -2.12
C LEU A 99 3.53 0.28 -3.52
N THR A 100 3.20 -0.93 -3.95
CA THR A 100 3.48 -1.41 -5.31
C THR A 100 2.24 -1.97 -5.96
N CYS A 101 2.01 -1.69 -7.24
CA CYS A 101 1.01 -2.35 -8.04
C CYS A 101 1.51 -2.48 -9.48
N ASP A 102 1.63 -3.71 -9.99
CA ASP A 102 1.89 -3.93 -11.40
C ASP A 102 0.67 -3.50 -12.22
N ASN A 103 0.88 -2.96 -13.42
CA ASN A 103 -0.20 -2.64 -14.34
C ASN A 103 -0.67 -3.92 -15.05
N PRO A 104 -1.86 -4.43 -14.72
CA PRO A 104 -2.34 -5.66 -15.34
C PRO A 104 -2.72 -5.48 -16.83
N GLN A 105 -2.78 -4.24 -17.34
CA GLN A 105 -2.98 -3.94 -18.77
C GLN A 105 -1.68 -3.98 -19.58
N ALA A 106 -0.52 -3.80 -18.95
CA ALA A 106 0.76 -3.69 -19.66
C ALA A 106 1.20 -5.00 -20.36
N TYR A 107 0.66 -6.13 -19.91
CA TYR A 107 0.99 -7.46 -20.42
C TYR A 107 -0.03 -8.02 -21.41
N LYS A 108 -1.00 -7.20 -21.83
CA LYS A 108 -1.96 -7.56 -22.87
C LYS A 108 -1.41 -7.16 -24.24
N HIS A 109 -0.72 -8.10 -24.88
CA HIS A 109 -0.46 -8.07 -26.31
C HIS A 109 -1.60 -8.75 -27.08
#